data_AF-A0AAD2JIU2-F1
#
_entry.id   AF-A0AAD2JIU2-F1
#
_cell.length_a   1.000
_cell.length_b   1.000
_cell.length_c   1.000
_cell.angle_alpha   90.00
_cell.angle_beta   90.00
_cell.angle_gamma   90.00
#
_symmetry.space_group_name_H-M   'P 1'
#
loop_
_entity.id
_entity.type
_entity.pdbx_description
1 polymer ?
#
loop_
_entity_poly.entity_id
_entity_poly.type
_entity_poly.pdbx_seq_one_letter_code
_entity_poly.pdbx_strand_id
1 'polypeptide(L)'
;MASVPQRDDSNSYFGNSHPFWCGILDRFYDHFITVDMSKRWRDHVIYSKSSGAELRQSITQRFSSSTIFLSVILSAEIGMLTSPANLSAEVRDALATSSYTLAYWTGIVVSFATLVAIAAITANYSAYAVFAAISNENLHIIAKSSIGFYAAQLPSYLIVLVLYTFLSTITLFWVLAMPRLVTAVMTTCSGLFLVYIISAYSALGTLVMSSGSMRRQTIIGSNVEDEMTPHQLSDELLYQKRKNMRRRLSIVDQYRTPSDRSAVRKSNTQSTREEGAPSESGSEIRRRNK
;
A
#
# COMPACT_ATOMS: atom_id res chain seq x y z
N MET A 1 -34.59 7.38 15.20
CA MET A 1 -33.65 6.26 14.97
C MET A 1 -33.17 6.36 13.54
N ALA A 2 -31.95 6.85 13.33
CA ALA A 2 -31.40 7.09 12.01
C ALA A 2 -30.94 5.77 11.38
N SER A 3 -31.46 5.46 10.19
CA SER A 3 -31.03 4.35 9.35
C SER A 3 -29.55 4.51 9.00
N VAL A 4 -28.74 3.53 9.40
CA VAL A 4 -27.34 3.41 8.97
C VAL A 4 -27.32 3.23 7.45
N PRO A 5 -26.67 4.11 6.67
CA PRO A 5 -26.59 3.93 5.24
C PRO A 5 -25.73 2.70 4.95
N GLN A 6 -26.32 1.75 4.22
CA GLN A 6 -25.65 0.60 3.64
C GLN A 6 -24.58 1.13 2.67
N ARG A 7 -23.31 1.01 3.06
CA ARG A 7 -22.18 1.42 2.22
C ARG A 7 -21.99 0.33 1.16
N ASP A 8 -22.50 0.58 -0.04
CA ASP A 8 -22.17 -0.16 -1.25
C ASP A 8 -20.69 0.06 -1.60
N ASP A 9 -19.78 -0.64 -0.92
CA ASP A 9 -18.37 -0.76 -1.30
C ASP A 9 -18.15 -1.89 -2.34
N SER A 10 -19.24 -2.41 -2.92
CA SER A 10 -19.23 -3.44 -3.96
C SER A 10 -19.89 -2.94 -5.23
N ASN A 11 -19.17 -2.19 -6.06
CA ASN A 11 -19.24 -2.40 -7.51
C ASN A 11 -18.13 -1.72 -8.31
N SER A 12 -17.77 -2.40 -9.41
CA SER A 12 -16.97 -1.96 -10.57
C SER A 12 -15.43 -1.87 -10.48
N TYR A 13 -14.73 -2.92 -10.01
CA TYR A 13 -13.28 -3.05 -10.31
C TYR A 13 -12.84 -4.43 -10.83
N PHE A 14 -13.79 -5.37 -11.02
CA PHE A 14 -13.52 -6.71 -11.51
C PHE A 14 -14.02 -6.88 -12.94
N GLY A 15 -13.35 -6.23 -13.89
CA GLY A 15 -13.58 -6.37 -15.32
C GLY A 15 -12.27 -6.59 -16.06
N ASN A 16 -12.25 -7.67 -16.86
CA ASN A 16 -11.33 -8.00 -17.95
C ASN A 16 -9.95 -8.62 -17.64
N SER A 17 -9.90 -9.91 -17.98
CA SER A 17 -8.73 -10.76 -18.13
C SER A 17 -8.07 -10.53 -19.49
N HIS A 18 -6.93 -9.86 -19.50
CA HIS A 18 -6.03 -9.84 -20.66
C HIS A 18 -4.59 -10.16 -20.24
N PRO A 19 -3.73 -10.58 -21.19
CA PRO A 19 -2.35 -10.99 -20.92
C PRO A 19 -1.61 -9.93 -20.11
N PHE A 20 -0.72 -10.37 -19.22
CA PHE A 20 0.04 -9.60 -18.23
C PHE A 20 0.54 -8.21 -18.71
N TRP A 21 0.84 -8.06 -20.01
CA TRP A 21 1.37 -6.84 -20.62
C TRP A 21 0.30 -5.81 -21.05
N CYS A 22 -0.92 -6.22 -21.39
CA CYS A 22 -1.96 -5.27 -21.87
C CYS A 22 -2.75 -4.61 -20.73
N GLY A 23 -2.68 -5.13 -19.50
CA GLY A 23 -3.32 -4.55 -18.32
C GLY A 23 -2.53 -3.42 -17.64
N ILE A 24 -1.32 -3.13 -18.13
CA ILE A 24 -0.47 -2.04 -17.63
C ILE A 24 -1.09 -0.69 -17.98
N LEU A 25 -1.69 -0.55 -19.18
CA LEU A 25 -2.27 0.70 -19.70
C LEU A 25 -3.57 1.15 -19.01
N ASP A 26 -4.51 0.22 -18.76
CA ASP A 26 -5.78 0.57 -18.12
C ASP A 26 -5.67 0.89 -16.61
N ARG A 27 -4.52 0.61 -15.98
CA ARG A 27 -4.28 0.79 -14.54
C ARG A 27 -2.96 1.49 -14.23
N PHE A 28 -2.52 2.43 -15.08
CA PHE A 28 -1.28 3.19 -14.86
C PHE A 28 -1.23 3.81 -13.45
N TYR A 29 -2.31 4.43 -12.97
CA TYR A 29 -2.36 5.06 -11.65
C TYR A 29 -2.15 4.07 -10.49
N ASP A 30 -2.75 2.87 -10.58
CA ASP A 30 -2.59 1.81 -9.56
C ASP A 30 -1.20 1.16 -9.62
N HIS A 31 -0.46 1.33 -10.72
CA HIS A 31 0.89 0.79 -10.89
C HIS A 31 2.00 1.81 -10.59
N PHE A 32 1.76 3.12 -10.68
CA PHE A 32 2.74 4.15 -10.29
C PHE A 32 2.70 4.48 -8.79
N ILE A 33 1.63 4.06 -8.13
CA ILE A 33 1.46 4.09 -6.68
C ILE A 33 1.98 2.76 -6.16
N THR A 34 3.04 2.77 -5.34
CA THR A 34 3.56 1.53 -4.76
C THR A 34 2.43 0.78 -4.03
N VAL A 35 2.41 -0.55 -4.10
CA VAL A 35 1.34 -1.41 -3.51
C VAL A 35 0.98 -0.99 -2.09
N ASP A 36 1.98 -0.55 -1.36
CA ASP A 36 1.94 -0.21 0.05
C ASP A 36 1.18 1.09 0.38
N MET A 37 0.80 1.84 -0.65
CA MET A 37 -0.05 3.04 -0.57
C MET A 37 -1.52 2.72 -0.89
N SER A 38 -1.80 1.54 -1.47
CA SER A 38 -3.17 1.15 -1.76
C SER A 38 -3.93 0.90 -0.45
N LYS A 39 -5.17 1.41 -0.36
CA LYS A 39 -6.08 1.09 0.74
C LYS A 39 -6.23 -0.44 0.88
N ARG A 40 -6.30 -1.14 -0.25
CA ARG A 40 -6.43 -2.60 -0.33
C ARG A 40 -5.32 -3.32 0.43
N TRP A 41 -4.05 -3.01 0.13
CA TRP A 41 -2.92 -3.66 0.79
C TRP A 41 -2.97 -3.49 2.32
N ARG A 42 -3.31 -2.28 2.80
CA ARG A 42 -3.41 -2.04 4.23
C ARG A 42 -4.59 -2.77 4.86
N ASP A 43 -5.75 -2.82 4.20
CA ASP A 43 -6.87 -3.62 4.68
C ASP A 43 -6.45 -5.09 4.81
N HIS A 44 -5.74 -5.64 3.83
CA HIS A 44 -5.15 -6.98 3.92
C HIS A 44 -4.18 -7.12 5.11
N VAL A 45 -3.34 -6.12 5.42
CA VAL A 45 -2.46 -6.15 6.59
C VAL A 45 -3.23 -6.09 7.90
N ILE A 46 -4.23 -5.21 8.03
CA ILE A 46 -5.03 -5.04 9.25
C ILE A 46 -5.84 -6.31 9.52
N TYR A 47 -6.52 -6.84 8.51
CA TYR A 47 -7.38 -8.01 8.66
C TYR A 47 -6.60 -9.33 8.75
N SER A 48 -5.35 -9.39 8.27
CA SER A 48 -4.55 -10.62 8.34
C SER A 48 -3.94 -10.89 9.72
N LYS A 49 -3.77 -9.86 10.56
CA LYS A 49 -3.17 -10.00 11.91
C LYS A 49 -4.25 -10.14 12.97
N SER A 50 -4.32 -11.30 13.62
CA SER A 50 -5.31 -11.56 14.68
C SER A 50 -4.99 -10.85 15.99
N SER A 51 -3.70 -10.61 16.27
CA SER A 51 -3.24 -9.92 17.48
C SER A 51 -2.86 -8.47 17.17
N GLY A 52 -3.28 -7.53 18.03
CA GLY A 52 -2.82 -6.15 17.94
C GLY A 52 -1.32 -5.99 18.17
N ALA A 53 -0.68 -6.88 18.95
CA ALA A 53 0.77 -6.86 19.11
C ALA A 53 1.50 -7.15 17.80
N GLU A 54 1.02 -8.12 17.01
CA GLU A 54 1.59 -8.46 15.70
C GLU A 54 1.34 -7.35 14.66
N LEU A 55 0.15 -6.77 14.68
CA LEU A 55 -0.17 -5.63 13.82
C LEU A 55 0.74 -4.45 14.14
N ARG A 56 0.98 -4.17 15.43
CA ARG A 56 1.89 -3.11 15.88
C ARG A 56 3.29 -3.36 15.36
N GLN A 57 3.83 -4.55 15.61
CA GLN A 57 5.17 -4.93 15.17
C GLN A 57 5.32 -4.81 13.66
N SER A 58 4.33 -5.28 12.89
CA SER A 58 4.36 -5.18 11.42
C SER A 58 4.35 -3.73 10.93
N ILE A 59 3.58 -2.85 11.57
CA ILE A 59 3.51 -1.42 11.22
C ILE A 59 4.80 -0.70 11.64
N THR A 60 5.28 -0.91 12.87
CA THR A 60 6.45 -0.21 13.41
C THR A 60 7.75 -0.68 12.76
N GLN A 61 7.87 -1.96 12.39
CA GLN A 61 9.01 -2.48 11.65
C GLN A 61 9.17 -1.79 10.29
N ARG A 62 8.06 -1.53 9.59
CA ARG A 62 8.06 -0.77 8.34
C ARG A 62 8.53 0.66 8.53
N PHE A 63 8.13 1.32 9.61
CA PHE A 63 8.64 2.66 9.90
C PHE A 63 10.14 2.63 10.20
N SER A 64 10.64 1.63 10.92
CA SER A 64 12.08 1.47 11.16
C SER A 64 12.88 1.32 9.86
N SER A 65 12.46 0.44 8.95
CA SER A 65 13.14 0.27 7.66
C SER A 65 13.07 1.54 6.80
N SER A 66 11.93 2.23 6.82
CA SER A 66 11.74 3.50 6.10
C SER A 66 12.66 4.61 6.62
N THR A 67 12.90 4.69 7.93
CA THR A 67 13.84 5.67 8.50
C THR A 67 15.25 5.44 7.97
N ILE A 68 15.75 4.19 8.02
CA ILE A 68 17.10 3.86 7.53
C ILE A 68 17.23 4.24 6.06
N PHE A 69 16.23 3.88 5.25
CA PHE A 69 16.19 4.20 3.83
C PHE A 69 16.23 5.71 3.56
N LEU A 70 15.36 6.49 4.24
CA LEU A 70 15.31 7.94 4.10
C LEU A 70 16.60 8.61 4.57
N SER A 71 17.24 8.10 5.64
CA SER A 71 18.52 8.63 6.12
C SER A 71 19.64 8.46 5.09
N VAL A 72 19.65 7.35 4.33
CA VAL A 72 20.63 7.14 3.25
C VAL A 72 20.40 8.14 2.12
N ILE A 73 19.15 8.35 1.69
CA ILE A 73 18.84 9.33 0.64
C ILE A 73 19.20 10.75 1.10
N LEU A 74 18.80 11.15 2.30
CA LEU A 74 19.12 12.47 2.84
C LEU A 74 20.65 12.68 2.91
N SER A 75 21.39 11.67 3.35
CA SER A 75 22.86 11.74 3.40
C SER A 75 23.46 11.91 1.99
N ALA A 76 22.92 11.24 0.98
CA ALA A 76 23.34 11.41 -0.40
C ALA A 76 23.01 12.81 -0.94
N GLU A 77 21.83 13.36 -0.64
CA GLU A 77 21.43 14.71 -1.05
C GLU A 77 22.30 15.80 -0.43
N ILE A 78 22.55 15.71 0.87
CA ILE A 78 23.49 16.60 1.56
C ILE A 78 24.90 16.43 0.98
N GLY A 79 25.33 15.19 0.71
CA GLY A 79 26.62 14.90 0.10
C GLY A 79 26.77 15.53 -1.29
N MET A 80 25.72 15.50 -2.12
CA MET A 80 25.74 16.14 -3.44
C MET A 80 25.96 17.66 -3.35
N LEU A 81 25.33 18.34 -2.39
CA LEU A 81 25.50 19.79 -2.19
C LEU A 81 26.84 20.16 -1.54
N THR A 82 27.35 19.32 -0.65
CA THR A 82 28.55 19.63 0.16
C THR A 82 29.85 19.05 -0.41
N SER A 83 29.76 18.21 -1.45
CA SER A 83 30.93 17.61 -2.10
C SER A 83 31.91 18.68 -2.60
N PRO A 84 33.24 18.49 -2.42
CA PRO A 84 34.27 19.40 -2.94
C PRO A 84 34.46 19.30 -4.46
N ALA A 85 33.75 18.40 -5.15
CA ALA A 85 33.83 18.26 -6.60
C ALA A 85 33.47 19.58 -7.32
N ASN A 86 34.15 19.86 -8.44
CA ASN A 86 33.95 21.08 -9.23
C ASN A 86 32.49 21.33 -9.60
N LEU A 87 31.76 20.26 -9.96
CA LEU A 87 30.36 20.35 -10.33
C LEU A 87 29.46 20.81 -9.17
N SER A 88 29.71 20.29 -7.98
CA SER A 88 28.98 20.72 -6.78
C SER A 88 29.38 22.14 -6.35
N ALA A 89 30.64 22.53 -6.56
CA ALA A 89 31.09 23.91 -6.34
C ALA A 89 30.39 24.87 -7.29
N GLU A 90 30.29 24.55 -8.59
CA GLU A 90 29.56 25.34 -9.58
C GLU A 90 28.10 25.54 -9.20
N VAL A 91 27.42 24.48 -8.72
CA VAL A 91 26.03 24.57 -8.24
C VAL A 91 25.92 25.51 -7.03
N ARG A 92 26.84 25.41 -6.06
CA ARG A 92 26.84 26.30 -4.88
C ARG A 92 27.12 27.76 -5.26
N ASP A 93 28.08 27.99 -6.15
CA ASP A 93 28.44 29.34 -6.60
C ASP A 93 27.31 29.95 -7.44
N ALA A 94 26.65 29.15 -8.28
CA ALA A 94 25.48 29.57 -9.04
C ALA A 94 24.32 30.00 -8.13
N LEU A 95 24.07 29.25 -7.04
CA LEU A 95 23.09 29.61 -6.00
C LEU A 95 23.46 30.92 -5.30
N ALA A 96 24.72 31.10 -4.91
CA ALA A 96 25.19 32.30 -4.21
C ALA A 96 25.09 33.56 -5.08
N THR A 97 25.40 33.42 -6.38
CA THR A 97 25.41 34.53 -7.34
C THR A 97 24.08 34.79 -8.04
N SER A 98 23.06 33.93 -7.82
CA SER A 98 21.76 34.02 -8.49
C SER A 98 21.87 34.09 -10.01
N SER A 99 22.73 33.25 -10.61
CA SER A 99 23.02 33.28 -12.06
C SER A 99 21.90 32.74 -12.95
N TYR A 100 20.85 32.12 -12.36
CA TYR A 100 19.72 31.49 -13.06
C TYR A 100 20.09 30.45 -14.14
N THR A 101 21.31 29.91 -14.08
CA THR A 101 21.80 28.85 -14.96
C THR A 101 21.16 27.49 -14.62
N LEU A 102 21.42 26.46 -15.43
CA LEU A 102 21.01 25.09 -15.11
C LEU A 102 21.59 24.62 -13.75
N ALA A 103 22.81 25.05 -13.41
CA ALA A 103 23.43 24.76 -12.12
C ALA A 103 22.64 25.39 -10.96
N TYR A 104 22.16 26.63 -11.11
CA TYR A 104 21.28 27.29 -10.14
C TYR A 104 19.99 26.48 -9.91
N TRP A 105 19.29 26.10 -10.98
CA TRP A 105 18.06 25.31 -10.88
C TRP A 105 18.29 23.93 -10.28
N THR A 106 19.42 23.30 -10.60
CA THR A 106 19.82 22.04 -9.98
C THR A 106 19.99 22.20 -8.48
N GLY A 107 20.65 23.28 -8.03
CA GLY A 107 20.80 23.60 -6.61
C GLY A 107 19.47 23.81 -5.88
N ILE A 108 18.52 24.50 -6.52
CA ILE A 108 17.16 24.68 -5.97
C ILE A 108 16.44 23.34 -5.82
N VAL A 109 16.48 22.49 -6.87
CA VAL A 109 15.84 21.16 -6.84
C VAL A 109 16.43 20.27 -5.76
N VAL A 110 17.76 20.27 -5.59
CA VAL A 110 18.42 19.47 -4.52
C VAL A 110 18.03 19.99 -3.14
N SER A 111 17.98 21.32 -2.97
CA SER A 111 17.58 21.93 -1.70
C SER A 111 16.13 21.58 -1.35
N PHE A 112 15.24 21.63 -2.34
CA PHE A 112 13.85 21.19 -2.17
C PHE A 112 13.76 19.69 -1.84
N ALA A 113 14.50 18.85 -2.56
CA ALA A 113 14.53 17.40 -2.31
C ALA A 113 14.99 17.09 -0.87
N THR A 114 16.04 17.78 -0.40
CA THR A 114 16.55 17.70 0.98
C THR A 114 15.48 18.06 2.01
N LEU A 115 14.72 19.15 1.79
CA LEU A 115 13.62 19.55 2.67
C LEU A 115 12.50 18.51 2.70
N VAL A 116 12.14 17.94 1.55
CA VAL A 116 11.14 16.87 1.46
C VAL A 116 11.63 15.62 2.20
N ALA A 117 12.91 15.25 2.08
CA ALA A 117 13.50 14.12 2.80
C ALA A 117 13.48 14.33 4.32
N ILE A 118 13.82 15.52 4.81
CA ILE A 118 13.69 15.88 6.23
C ILE A 118 12.23 15.74 6.69
N ALA A 119 11.28 16.31 5.94
CA ALA A 119 9.85 16.20 6.26
C ALA A 119 9.38 14.74 6.27
N ALA A 120 9.85 13.91 5.34
CA ALA A 120 9.56 12.47 5.30
C ALA A 120 10.06 11.75 6.54
N ILE A 121 11.30 12.03 6.98
CA ILE A 121 11.88 11.44 8.20
C ILE A 121 11.07 11.88 9.43
N THR A 122 10.75 13.16 9.55
CA THR A 122 9.96 13.67 10.68
C THR A 122 8.57 13.04 10.72
N ALA A 123 7.89 12.93 9.57
CA ALA A 123 6.59 12.28 9.48
C ALA A 123 6.66 10.79 9.85
N ASN A 124 7.69 10.09 9.37
CA ASN A 124 7.90 8.67 9.66
C ASN A 124 8.20 8.42 11.14
N TYR A 125 9.06 9.24 11.75
CA TYR A 125 9.36 9.18 13.18
C TYR A 125 8.13 9.50 14.04
N SER A 126 7.36 10.52 13.67
CA SER A 126 6.12 10.89 14.37
C SER A 126 5.08 9.76 14.28
N ALA A 127 4.91 9.16 13.11
CA ALA A 127 4.03 8.00 12.94
C ALA A 127 4.50 6.82 13.80
N TYR A 128 5.80 6.51 13.82
CA TYR A 128 6.35 5.48 14.69
C TYR A 128 6.04 5.72 16.16
N ALA A 129 6.29 6.93 16.67
CA ALA A 129 6.04 7.29 18.07
C ALA A 129 4.56 7.12 18.45
N VAL A 130 3.65 7.59 17.60
CA VAL A 130 2.20 7.46 17.83
C VAL A 130 1.78 5.99 17.82
N PHE A 131 2.17 5.21 16.81
CA PHE A 131 1.75 3.81 16.69
C PHE A 131 2.40 2.89 17.73
N ALA A 132 3.60 3.22 18.22
CA ALA A 132 4.26 2.49 19.28
C ALA A 132 3.57 2.68 20.64
N ALA A 133 3.00 3.87 20.90
CA ALA A 133 2.32 4.20 22.14
C ALA A 133 0.91 3.59 22.27
N ILE A 134 0.29 3.17 21.16
CA ILE A 134 -1.05 2.57 21.18
C ILE A 134 -1.00 1.18 21.83
N SER A 135 -1.97 0.90 22.72
CA SER A 135 -2.12 -0.41 23.36
C SER A 135 -2.56 -1.48 22.35
N ASN A 136 -2.22 -2.74 22.63
CA ASN A 136 -2.49 -3.85 21.70
C ASN A 136 -4.00 -4.06 21.47
N GLU A 137 -4.83 -3.75 22.47
CA GLU A 137 -6.28 -3.92 22.44
C GLU A 137 -6.95 -2.87 21.54
N ASN A 138 -6.40 -1.66 21.51
CA ASN A 138 -7.01 -0.51 20.82
C ASN A 138 -6.48 -0.32 19.39
N LEU A 139 -5.33 -0.93 19.04
CA LEU A 139 -4.67 -0.70 17.77
C LEU A 139 -5.54 -1.01 16.56
N HIS A 140 -6.32 -2.10 16.62
CA HIS A 140 -7.21 -2.50 15.52
C HIS A 140 -8.30 -1.46 15.23
N ILE A 141 -8.77 -0.76 16.27
CA ILE A 141 -9.79 0.28 16.13
C ILE A 141 -9.17 1.51 15.47
N ILE A 142 -8.01 1.95 15.95
CA ILE A 142 -7.30 3.11 15.40
C ILE A 142 -6.83 2.86 13.97
N ALA A 143 -6.27 1.68 13.68
CA ALA A 143 -5.79 1.34 12.33
C ALA A 143 -6.92 1.30 11.28
N LYS A 144 -8.15 0.96 11.69
CA LYS A 144 -9.35 0.99 10.84
C LYS A 144 -9.98 2.38 10.70
N SER A 145 -9.68 3.29 11.63
CA SER A 145 -10.20 4.65 11.58
C SER A 145 -9.61 5.42 10.38
N SER A 146 -10.37 6.37 9.82
CA SER A 146 -9.90 7.20 8.70
C SER A 146 -8.66 8.03 9.05
N ILE A 147 -8.58 8.51 10.30
CA ILE A 147 -7.46 9.33 10.77
C ILE A 147 -6.20 8.49 11.01
N GLY A 148 -6.32 7.32 11.64
CA GLY A 148 -5.21 6.39 11.81
C GLY A 148 -4.74 5.84 10.46
N PHE A 149 -5.67 5.62 9.53
CA PHE A 149 -5.37 5.28 8.15
C PHE A 149 -4.52 6.36 7.49
N TYR A 150 -4.96 7.61 7.51
CA TYR A 150 -4.18 8.71 6.93
C TYR A 150 -2.80 8.87 7.60
N ALA A 151 -2.74 8.87 8.93
CA ALA A 151 -1.51 9.04 9.69
C ALA A 151 -0.46 7.97 9.38
N ALA A 152 -0.85 6.70 9.24
CA ALA A 152 0.09 5.65 8.86
C ALA A 152 0.45 5.70 7.36
N GLN A 153 -0.35 6.34 6.48
CA GLN A 153 -0.05 6.41 5.04
C GLN A 153 0.87 7.58 4.67
N LEU A 154 0.77 8.70 5.40
CA LEU A 154 1.53 9.91 5.11
C LEU A 154 3.04 9.67 4.92
N PRO A 155 3.74 8.89 5.77
CA PRO A 155 5.16 8.62 5.55
C PRO A 155 5.44 7.94 4.21
N SER A 156 4.54 7.08 3.75
CA SER A 156 4.72 6.37 2.48
C SER A 156 4.51 7.29 1.28
N TYR A 157 3.54 8.21 1.34
CA TYR A 157 3.40 9.27 0.34
C TYR A 157 4.66 10.13 0.23
N LEU A 158 5.24 10.48 1.37
CA LEU A 158 6.47 11.26 1.40
C LEU A 158 7.68 10.47 0.89
N ILE A 159 7.82 9.18 1.21
CA ILE A 159 8.92 8.34 0.67
C ILE A 159 8.89 8.29 -0.86
N VAL A 160 7.70 8.14 -1.45
CA VAL A 160 7.57 8.14 -2.92
C VAL A 160 7.91 9.50 -3.51
N LEU A 161 7.50 10.59 -2.85
CA LEU A 161 7.89 11.94 -3.26
C LEU A 161 9.42 12.12 -3.19
N VAL A 162 10.06 11.68 -2.10
CA VAL A 162 11.52 11.70 -1.92
C VAL A 162 12.22 10.91 -3.02
N LEU A 163 11.72 9.72 -3.37
CA LEU A 163 12.27 8.91 -4.46
C LEU A 163 12.24 9.66 -5.80
N TYR A 164 11.12 10.32 -6.12
CA TYR A 164 11.00 11.08 -7.36
C TYR A 164 11.85 12.34 -7.38
N THR A 165 11.93 13.08 -6.27
CA THR A 165 12.80 14.27 -6.16
C THR A 165 14.27 13.88 -6.20
N PHE A 166 14.65 12.75 -5.62
CA PHE A 166 16.00 12.21 -5.66
C PHE A 166 16.40 11.79 -7.09
N LEU A 167 15.53 11.06 -7.80
CA LEU A 167 15.76 10.70 -9.21
C LEU A 167 15.89 11.95 -10.09
N SER A 168 15.04 12.95 -9.86
CA SER A 168 15.09 14.24 -10.57
C SER A 168 16.43 14.93 -10.33
N THR A 169 16.90 14.92 -9.09
CA THR A 169 18.20 15.48 -8.70
C THR A 169 19.36 14.78 -9.40
N ILE A 170 19.40 13.44 -9.37
CA ILE A 170 20.42 12.65 -10.08
C ILE A 170 20.42 12.97 -11.58
N THR A 171 19.23 13.05 -12.18
CA THR A 171 19.08 13.35 -13.60
C THR A 171 19.66 14.72 -13.95
N LEU A 172 19.39 15.75 -13.14
CA LEU A 172 19.94 17.09 -13.36
C LEU A 172 21.47 17.10 -13.23
N PHE A 173 22.04 16.38 -12.26
CA PHE A 173 23.48 16.22 -12.14
C PHE A 173 24.10 15.52 -13.37
N TRP A 174 23.43 14.52 -13.95
CA TRP A 174 23.89 13.91 -15.20
C TRP A 174 23.78 14.85 -16.40
N VAL A 175 22.76 15.71 -16.46
CA VAL A 175 22.66 16.73 -17.53
C VAL A 175 23.81 17.72 -17.44
N LEU A 176 24.23 18.10 -16.23
CA LEU A 176 25.37 18.99 -16.04
C LEU A 176 26.72 18.30 -16.32
N ALA A 177 26.87 17.03 -15.90
CA ALA A 177 28.15 16.34 -15.93
C ALA A 177 28.50 15.69 -17.28
N MET A 178 27.49 15.31 -18.08
CA MET A 178 27.69 14.39 -19.21
C MET A 178 27.12 14.93 -20.53
N PRO A 179 27.61 14.44 -21.69
CA PRO A 179 27.02 14.74 -22.98
C PRO A 179 25.57 14.30 -23.07
N ARG A 180 24.73 15.07 -23.77
CA ARG A 180 23.26 14.88 -23.86
C ARG A 180 22.84 13.44 -24.19
N LEU A 181 23.56 12.76 -25.09
CA LEU A 181 23.22 11.39 -25.49
C LEU A 181 23.44 10.39 -24.34
N VAL A 182 24.54 10.52 -23.60
CA VAL A 182 24.83 9.66 -22.45
C VAL A 182 23.80 9.90 -21.34
N THR A 183 23.51 11.16 -21.05
CA THR A 183 22.47 11.52 -20.08
C THR A 183 21.11 10.93 -20.45
N ALA A 184 20.68 11.06 -21.71
CA ALA A 184 19.40 10.53 -22.17
C ALA A 184 19.31 9.00 -21.99
N VAL A 185 20.38 8.28 -22.31
CA VAL A 185 20.48 6.82 -22.10
C VAL A 185 20.41 6.49 -20.61
N MET A 186 21.20 7.16 -19.77
CA MET A 186 21.21 6.92 -18.32
C MET A 186 19.85 7.20 -17.68
N THR A 187 19.22 8.33 -17.99
CA THR A 187 17.88 8.68 -17.49
C THR A 187 16.82 7.67 -17.93
N THR A 188 16.88 7.23 -19.19
CA THR A 188 15.94 6.23 -19.71
C THR A 188 16.14 4.87 -19.03
N CYS A 189 17.39 4.42 -18.88
CA CYS A 189 17.71 3.19 -18.17
C CYS A 189 17.23 3.24 -16.70
N SER A 190 17.46 4.34 -15.99
CA SER A 190 16.98 4.50 -14.60
C SER A 190 15.47 4.56 -14.50
N GLY A 191 14.80 5.25 -15.43
CA GLY A 191 13.34 5.27 -15.50
C GLY A 191 12.75 3.88 -15.74
N LEU A 192 13.29 3.13 -16.71
CA LEU A 192 12.88 1.76 -16.99
C LEU A 192 13.14 0.83 -15.80
N PHE A 193 14.27 0.99 -15.12
CA PHE A 193 14.60 0.21 -13.94
C PHE A 193 13.63 0.46 -12.78
N LEU A 194 13.25 1.73 -12.54
CA LEU A 194 12.23 2.06 -11.56
C LEU A 194 10.86 1.47 -11.92
N VAL A 195 10.43 1.62 -13.18
CA VAL A 195 9.18 1.01 -13.66
C VAL A 195 9.22 -0.51 -13.49
N TYR A 196 10.34 -1.16 -13.79
CA TYR A 196 10.53 -2.59 -13.58
C TYR A 196 10.36 -2.97 -12.10
N ILE A 197 11.08 -2.31 -11.19
CA ILE A 197 10.96 -2.58 -9.74
C ILE A 197 9.51 -2.41 -9.28
N ILE A 198 8.89 -1.28 -9.61
CA ILE A 198 7.53 -0.97 -9.17
C ILE A 198 6.55 -2.02 -9.73
N SER A 199 6.67 -2.38 -11.01
CA SER A 199 5.81 -3.38 -11.64
C SER A 199 5.98 -4.79 -11.04
N ALA A 200 7.21 -5.20 -10.75
CA ALA A 200 7.51 -6.51 -10.17
C ALA A 200 6.92 -6.65 -8.75
N TYR A 201 7.16 -5.64 -7.89
CA TYR A 201 6.58 -5.63 -6.55
C TYR A 201 5.06 -5.42 -6.57
N SER A 202 4.53 -4.72 -7.57
CA SER A 202 3.07 -4.61 -7.78
C SER A 202 2.42 -5.94 -8.12
N ALA A 203 3.04 -6.70 -9.03
CA ALA A 203 2.59 -8.04 -9.37
C ALA A 203 2.64 -8.99 -8.16
N LEU A 204 3.74 -8.96 -7.40
CA LEU A 204 3.91 -9.77 -6.19
C LEU A 204 2.89 -9.39 -5.12
N GLY A 205 2.71 -8.09 -4.84
CA GLY A 205 1.75 -7.61 -3.85
C GLY A 205 0.32 -8.05 -4.20
N THR A 206 -0.05 -7.96 -5.48
CA THR A 206 -1.34 -8.47 -5.97
C THR A 206 -1.47 -9.98 -5.77
N LEU A 207 -0.42 -10.75 -6.03
CA LEU A 207 -0.41 -12.19 -5.81
C LEU A 207 -0.61 -12.52 -4.33
N VAL A 208 0.11 -11.85 -3.44
CA VAL A 208 0.02 -12.01 -1.97
C VAL A 208 -1.39 -11.69 -1.45
N MET A 209 -1.96 -10.56 -1.87
CA MET A 209 -3.31 -10.16 -1.47
C MET A 209 -4.37 -11.17 -1.94
N SER A 210 -4.26 -11.62 -3.20
CA SER A 210 -5.29 -12.47 -3.83
C SER A 210 -5.16 -13.96 -3.46
N SER A 211 -3.96 -14.45 -3.14
CA SER A 211 -3.75 -15.82 -2.66
C SER A 211 -4.18 -16.00 -1.20
N GLY A 212 -4.26 -14.92 -0.42
CA GLY A 212 -4.51 -14.99 1.02
C GLY A 212 -3.27 -15.39 1.82
N SER A 213 -2.08 -15.24 1.25
CA SER A 213 -0.81 -15.63 1.86
C SER A 213 -0.47 -14.90 3.16
N MET A 214 -1.12 -13.77 3.44
CA MET A 214 -0.92 -13.05 4.70
C MET A 214 -1.57 -13.75 5.92
N ARG A 215 -2.39 -14.79 5.71
CA ARG A 215 -2.97 -15.58 6.81
C ARG A 215 -1.89 -16.33 7.57
N ARG A 216 -2.15 -16.64 8.84
CA ARG A 216 -1.29 -17.57 9.63
C ARG A 216 -1.35 -19.03 9.13
N GLN A 217 -2.38 -19.40 8.38
CA GLN A 217 -2.52 -20.75 7.82
C GLN A 217 -1.68 -20.89 6.56
N THR A 218 -1.01 -22.03 6.39
CA THR A 218 -0.26 -22.33 5.17
C THR A 218 -1.23 -22.40 3.98
N ILE A 219 -0.80 -21.86 2.84
CA ILE A 219 -1.60 -21.86 1.60
C ILE A 219 -1.57 -23.26 0.97
N ILE A 220 -0.41 -23.90 1.07
CA ILE A 220 -0.11 -25.24 0.59
C ILE A 220 0.11 -26.12 1.83
N GLY A 221 -0.32 -27.38 1.79
CA GLY A 221 -0.03 -28.32 2.88
C GLY A 221 1.48 -28.57 2.95
N SER A 222 2.05 -28.62 4.16
CA SER A 222 3.50 -28.74 4.38
C SER A 222 4.17 -29.85 3.57
N ASN A 223 3.49 -30.98 3.40
CA ASN A 223 4.03 -32.15 2.70
C ASN A 223 4.08 -32.00 1.18
N VAL A 224 3.30 -31.07 0.63
CA VAL A 224 3.19 -30.82 -0.82
C VAL A 224 4.14 -29.71 -1.26
N GLU A 225 4.50 -28.80 -0.36
CA GLU A 225 5.42 -27.69 -0.62
C GLU A 225 6.86 -28.20 -0.86
N ASP A 226 7.32 -29.15 -0.04
CA ASP A 226 8.69 -29.69 -0.10
C ASP A 226 8.99 -30.47 -1.40
N GLU A 227 7.96 -30.94 -2.11
CA GLU A 227 8.08 -31.70 -3.35
C GLU A 227 7.97 -30.80 -4.61
N MET A 228 7.60 -29.53 -4.46
CA MET A 228 7.33 -28.64 -5.58
C MET A 228 8.56 -27.84 -6.03
N THR A 229 8.77 -27.78 -7.34
CA THR A 229 9.73 -26.85 -7.95
C THR A 229 9.22 -25.40 -7.86
N PRO A 230 10.11 -24.39 -7.90
CA PRO A 230 9.71 -22.97 -7.85
C PRO A 230 8.67 -22.56 -8.90
N HIS A 231 8.71 -23.17 -10.09
CA HIS A 231 7.72 -22.94 -11.14
C HIS A 231 6.34 -23.49 -10.76
N GLN A 232 6.28 -24.72 -10.26
CA GLN A 232 5.03 -25.34 -9.80
C GLN A 232 4.41 -24.56 -8.64
N LEU A 233 5.24 -24.02 -7.75
CA LEU A 233 4.82 -23.19 -6.63
C LEU A 233 4.19 -21.87 -7.10
N SER A 234 4.78 -21.24 -8.12
CA SER A 234 4.19 -20.05 -8.77
C SER A 234 2.85 -20.36 -9.44
N ASP A 235 2.76 -21.48 -10.16
CA ASP A 235 1.52 -21.90 -10.82
C ASP A 235 0.39 -22.18 -9.83
N GLU A 236 0.70 -22.84 -8.71
CA GLU A 236 -0.27 -23.10 -7.64
C GLU A 236 -0.74 -21.80 -6.98
N LEU A 237 0.16 -20.84 -6.72
CA LEU A 237 -0.22 -19.52 -6.22
C LEU A 237 -1.12 -18.75 -7.20
N LEU A 238 -0.84 -18.84 -8.50
CA LEU A 238 -1.69 -18.27 -9.55
C LEU A 238 -3.05 -18.97 -9.63
N TYR A 239 -3.08 -20.28 -9.44
CA TYR A 239 -4.31 -21.06 -9.38
C TYR A 239 -5.18 -20.64 -8.19
N GLN A 240 -4.59 -20.50 -6.99
CA GLN A 240 -5.30 -20.03 -5.79
C GLN A 240 -5.83 -18.60 -5.97
N LYS A 241 -5.04 -17.71 -6.57
CA LYS A 241 -5.50 -16.37 -6.98
C LYS A 241 -6.74 -16.44 -7.87
N ARG A 242 -6.72 -17.27 -8.93
CA ARG A 242 -7.88 -17.43 -9.84
C ARG A 242 -9.09 -18.00 -9.11
N LYS A 243 -8.90 -18.97 -8.21
CA LYS A 243 -9.96 -19.58 -7.41
C LYS A 243 -10.62 -18.58 -6.46
N ASN A 244 -9.82 -17.74 -5.78
CA ASN A 244 -10.33 -16.70 -4.88
C ASN A 244 -11.04 -15.58 -5.66
N MET A 245 -10.51 -15.18 -6.81
CA MET A 245 -11.13 -14.21 -7.72
C MET A 245 -12.51 -14.71 -8.20
N ARG A 246 -12.62 -15.98 -8.60
CA ARG A 246 -13.90 -16.58 -9.01
C ARG A 246 -14.94 -16.59 -7.89
N ARG A 247 -14.51 -16.71 -6.64
CA ARG A 247 -15.39 -16.74 -5.46
C ARG A 247 -15.85 -15.35 -4.99
N ARG A 248 -15.32 -14.25 -5.56
CA ARG A 248 -15.63 -12.86 -5.17
C ARG A 248 -15.61 -12.65 -3.65
N LEU A 249 -14.62 -13.22 -2.97
CA LEU A 249 -14.52 -13.09 -1.52
C LEU A 249 -14.20 -11.64 -1.15
N SER A 250 -14.96 -11.06 -0.21
CA SER A 250 -14.59 -9.78 0.39
C SER A 250 -13.29 -9.94 1.19
N ILE A 251 -12.51 -8.86 1.34
CA ILE A 251 -11.25 -8.88 2.12
C ILE A 251 -11.51 -9.37 3.55
N VAL A 252 -12.60 -8.91 4.16
CA VAL A 252 -13.01 -9.31 5.52
C VAL A 252 -13.30 -10.81 5.57
N ASP A 253 -14.06 -11.32 4.61
CA ASP A 253 -14.37 -12.75 4.55
C ASP A 253 -13.11 -13.56 4.26
N GLN A 254 -12.17 -13.02 3.49
CA GLN A 254 -10.87 -13.63 3.23
C GLN A 254 -9.98 -13.73 4.48
N TYR A 255 -10.27 -13.12 5.62
CA TYR A 255 -9.49 -13.39 6.85
C TYR A 255 -10.32 -13.93 8.01
N ARG A 256 -11.66 -14.02 7.86
CA ARG A 256 -12.53 -14.70 8.82
C ARG A 256 -12.25 -16.21 8.87
N THR A 257 -12.24 -16.75 10.08
CA THR A 257 -12.12 -18.19 10.30
C THR A 257 -13.37 -18.93 9.77
N PRO A 258 -13.26 -20.22 9.42
CA PRO A 258 -14.42 -21.01 8.98
C PRO A 258 -15.57 -21.00 10.00
N SER A 259 -15.23 -21.01 11.30
CA SER A 259 -16.20 -20.93 12.41
C SER A 259 -17.03 -19.63 12.34
N ASP A 260 -16.36 -18.48 12.18
CA ASP A 260 -17.02 -17.17 12.06
C ASP A 260 -17.90 -17.08 10.81
N ARG A 261 -17.45 -17.68 9.70
CA ARG A 261 -18.23 -17.71 8.46
C ARG A 261 -19.51 -18.53 8.63
N SER A 262 -19.46 -19.65 9.33
CA SER A 262 -20.65 -20.45 9.65
C SER A 262 -21.59 -19.75 10.63
N ALA A 263 -21.07 -18.98 11.59
CA ALA A 263 -21.89 -18.20 12.52
C ALA A 263 -22.64 -17.06 11.83
N VAL A 264 -21.95 -16.28 10.97
CA VAL A 264 -22.56 -15.19 10.18
C VAL A 264 -23.57 -15.74 9.16
N ARG A 265 -23.28 -16.89 8.54
CA ARG A 265 -24.23 -17.53 7.62
C ARG A 265 -25.48 -18.01 8.36
N LYS A 266 -25.34 -18.55 9.58
CA LYS A 266 -26.48 -18.93 10.42
C LYS A 266 -27.31 -17.71 10.85
N SER A 267 -26.68 -16.60 11.25
CA SER A 267 -27.40 -15.38 11.64
C SER A 267 -28.17 -14.75 10.48
N ASN A 268 -27.56 -14.67 9.29
CA ASN A 268 -28.27 -14.15 8.11
C ASN A 268 -29.44 -15.05 7.70
N THR A 269 -29.27 -16.37 7.75
CA THR A 269 -30.36 -17.32 7.42
C THR A 269 -31.51 -17.26 8.44
N GLN A 270 -31.24 -16.88 9.68
CA GLN A 270 -32.23 -16.75 10.73
C GLN A 270 -33.01 -15.41 10.63
N SER A 271 -32.31 -14.30 10.30
CA SER A 271 -32.96 -13.00 10.03
C SER A 271 -33.87 -13.02 8.80
N THR A 272 -33.51 -13.74 7.73
CA THR A 272 -34.41 -13.87 6.56
C THR A 272 -35.64 -14.74 6.84
N ARG A 273 -35.62 -15.53 7.91
CA ARG A 273 -36.74 -16.41 8.30
C ARG A 273 -37.74 -15.71 9.22
N GLU A 274 -37.31 -14.69 9.97
CA GLU A 274 -38.16 -13.88 10.83
C GLU A 274 -38.89 -12.76 10.07
N GLU A 275 -38.32 -12.23 8.98
CA GLU A 275 -39.02 -11.27 8.09
C GLU A 275 -40.06 -11.91 7.15
N GLY A 276 -40.07 -13.24 7.04
CA GLY A 276 -40.99 -13.99 6.18
C GLY A 276 -42.20 -14.62 6.88
N ALA A 277 -42.35 -14.44 8.19
CA ALA A 277 -43.50 -14.96 8.94
C ALA A 277 -44.64 -13.93 8.93
N PRO A 278 -45.79 -14.19 8.28
CA PRO A 278 -46.94 -13.31 8.40
C PRO A 278 -47.43 -13.31 9.85
N SER A 279 -47.50 -12.13 10.46
CA SER A 279 -48.07 -11.95 11.79
C SER A 279 -49.59 -12.20 11.74
N GLU A 280 -50.03 -13.44 11.95
CA GLU A 280 -51.41 -13.71 12.39
C GLU A 280 -51.54 -13.27 13.85
N SER A 281 -51.82 -11.98 14.06
CA SER A 281 -52.20 -11.43 15.36
C SER A 281 -53.63 -10.92 15.30
N GLY A 282 -54.53 -11.83 15.66
CA GLY A 282 -55.80 -11.64 16.36
C GLY A 282 -56.42 -10.25 16.42
N SER A 283 -57.56 -10.10 15.75
CA SER A 283 -58.60 -9.15 16.11
C SER A 283 -60.00 -9.79 15.96
N GLU A 284 -60.39 -10.64 16.91
CA GLU A 284 -61.81 -10.94 17.12
C GLU A 284 -62.17 -10.78 18.61
N ILE A 285 -62.45 -9.52 18.95
CA ILE A 285 -63.06 -9.12 20.21
C ILE A 285 -64.57 -9.31 20.09
N ARG A 286 -65.05 -10.44 20.64
CA ARG A 286 -66.10 -10.50 21.67
C ARG A 286 -67.34 -9.62 21.46
N ARG A 287 -68.36 -10.14 20.78
CA ARG A 287 -69.76 -9.69 20.94
C ARG A 287 -70.37 -10.29 22.21
N ARG A 288 -70.92 -9.41 23.05
CA ARG A 288 -71.71 -9.66 24.26
C ARG A 288 -73.16 -9.98 23.90
N ASN A 289 -73.70 -11.00 24.57
CA ASN A 289 -75.08 -11.19 25.05
C ASN A 289 -76.28 -11.03 24.10
N LYS A 290 -76.88 -12.17 23.73
CA LYS A 290 -78.20 -12.58 24.24
C LYS A 290 -78.26 -14.10 24.34
#